data_AF-A0A846SRI3-F1
#
_entry.id   AF-A0A846SRI3-F1
#
_cell.length_a   1.000
_cell.length_b   1.000
_cell.length_c   1.000
_cell.angle_alpha   90.00
_cell.angle_beta   90.00
_cell.angle_gamma   90.00
#
_symmetry.space_group_name_H-M   'P 1'
#
loop_
_entity.id
_entity.type
_entity.pdbx_description
1 polymer ?
#
loop_
_entity_poly.entity_id
_entity_poly.type
_entity_poly.pdbx_seq_one_letter_code
_entity_poly.pdbx_strand_id
1 'polypeptide(L)'
;MAEETSGLVQLIGLADTDPEFIEVFLEEARGELAGIREHLAIWRKHLQNDESLAVLRRSFHTLKGSGRMVGATVIGDFAWEFENLLNQILSGSLAPSPDIAAVVEAAVEALAPLVGDVPPRENALEVLAPLVGQARALLQVEAEPEAAVAPLPHWLIAPDIDPEFAEVFLEEAQGELATIRKYVSIWQENLENREAITILRRAFHTLKGSGRVVGASILGDFAWRFESLLSQVLNGVLAATPEIAGLIDAAAAALEPVISQTPRRLRPPWFR
;
A
#
# COMPACT_ATOMS: atom_id res chain seq x y z
N MET A 1 14.92 14.24 30.17
CA MET A 1 13.56 13.70 30.35
C MET A 1 12.50 14.67 29.81
N ALA A 2 12.01 15.68 30.55
CA ALA A 2 10.89 16.52 30.07
C ALA A 2 11.20 17.41 28.83
N GLU A 3 12.39 18.01 28.74
CA GLU A 3 12.81 18.80 27.56
C GLU A 3 13.07 17.91 26.32
N GLU A 4 13.61 16.71 26.52
CA GLU A 4 13.88 15.76 25.42
C GLU A 4 12.58 15.18 24.83
N THR A 5 11.62 14.85 25.68
CA THR A 5 10.28 14.41 25.24
C THR A 5 9.56 15.54 24.50
N SER A 6 9.68 16.79 24.96
CA SER A 6 9.08 17.94 24.28
C SER A 6 9.69 18.18 22.88
N GLY A 7 11.01 18.04 22.74
CA GLY A 7 11.69 18.14 21.45
C GLY A 7 11.30 17.03 20.48
N LEU A 8 11.19 15.79 20.96
CA LEU A 8 10.72 14.66 20.16
C LEU A 8 9.30 14.87 19.64
N VAL A 9 8.37 15.27 20.52
CA VAL A 9 6.96 15.50 20.19
C VAL A 9 6.80 16.57 19.10
N GLN A 10 7.60 17.64 19.16
CA GLN A 10 7.62 18.65 18.09
C GLN A 10 8.21 18.09 16.79
N LEU A 11 9.29 17.32 16.87
CA LEU A 11 9.96 16.71 15.73
C LEU A 11 9.02 15.82 14.90
N ILE A 12 8.16 15.05 15.57
CA ILE A 12 7.23 14.11 14.92
C ILE A 12 5.84 14.72 14.66
N GLY A 13 5.65 16.02 14.89
CA GLY A 13 4.43 16.74 14.55
C GLY A 13 3.25 16.51 15.50
N LEU A 14 3.51 16.14 16.76
CA LEU A 14 2.50 15.80 17.77
C LEU A 14 2.31 16.90 18.83
N ALA A 15 2.79 18.13 18.59
CA ALA A 15 2.75 19.21 19.58
C ALA A 15 1.34 19.56 20.10
N ASP A 16 0.32 19.36 19.27
CA ASP A 16 -1.09 19.62 19.60
C ASP A 16 -1.87 18.34 19.98
N THR A 17 -1.20 17.19 20.10
CA THR A 17 -1.80 15.90 20.46
C THR A 17 -1.78 15.69 21.98
N ASP A 18 -2.78 14.98 22.52
CA ASP A 18 -2.84 14.65 23.94
C ASP A 18 -1.61 13.85 24.39
N PRO A 19 -0.88 14.27 25.45
CA PRO A 19 0.27 13.55 25.98
C PRO A 19 0.03 12.06 26.28
N GLU A 20 -1.18 11.68 26.73
CA GLU A 20 -1.51 10.28 27.02
C GLU A 20 -1.53 9.44 25.73
N PHE A 21 -2.11 9.96 24.64
CA PHE A 21 -2.09 9.30 23.34
C PHE A 21 -0.69 9.24 22.72
N ILE A 22 0.13 10.27 22.95
CA ILE A 22 1.54 10.28 22.53
C ILE A 22 2.31 9.17 23.24
N GLU A 23 2.15 9.04 24.57
CA GLU A 23 2.88 8.05 25.36
C GLU A 23 2.53 6.62 24.94
N VAL A 24 1.23 6.32 24.78
CA VAL A 24 0.74 5.03 24.27
C VAL A 24 1.30 4.74 22.88
N PHE A 25 1.22 5.69 21.96
CA PHE A 25 1.76 5.51 20.61
C PHE A 25 3.27 5.22 20.63
N LEU A 26 4.04 5.97 21.40
CA LEU A 26 5.49 5.78 21.47
C LEU A 26 5.86 4.42 22.09
N GLU A 27 5.08 3.94 23.07
CA GLU A 27 5.26 2.61 23.65
C GLU A 27 4.96 1.50 22.63
N GLU A 28 3.83 1.58 21.94
CA GLU A 28 3.47 0.65 20.86
C GLU A 28 4.51 0.66 19.74
N ALA A 29 4.94 1.85 19.31
CA ALA A 29 5.91 1.99 18.24
C ALA A 29 7.28 1.40 18.61
N ARG A 30 7.74 1.55 19.87
CA ARG A 30 8.94 0.86 20.37
C ARG A 30 8.78 -0.66 20.35
N GLY A 31 7.61 -1.16 20.76
CA GLY A 31 7.27 -2.59 20.68
C GLY A 31 7.35 -3.13 19.25
N GLU A 32 6.76 -2.41 18.29
CA GLU A 32 6.82 -2.78 16.88
C GLU A 32 8.26 -2.73 16.33
N LEU A 33 9.06 -1.71 16.68
CA LEU A 33 10.47 -1.67 16.29
C LEU A 33 11.28 -2.86 16.84
N ALA A 34 11.01 -3.27 18.08
CA ALA A 34 11.65 -4.45 18.67
C ALA A 34 11.27 -5.73 17.88
N GLY A 35 9.99 -5.90 17.54
CA GLY A 35 9.52 -7.00 16.71
C GLY A 35 10.16 -7.00 15.31
N ILE A 36 10.31 -5.83 14.70
CA ILE A 36 11.00 -5.70 13.41
C ILE A 36 12.46 -6.15 13.53
N ARG A 37 13.21 -5.74 14.56
CA ARG A 37 14.61 -6.15 14.75
C ARG A 37 14.76 -7.66 14.89
N GLU A 38 13.90 -8.28 15.69
CA GLU A 38 13.92 -9.73 15.91
C GLU A 38 13.69 -10.49 14.59
N HIS A 39 12.60 -10.18 13.89
CA HIS A 39 12.26 -10.88 12.65
C HIS A 39 13.19 -10.52 11.49
N LEU A 40 13.78 -9.33 11.48
CA LEU A 40 14.80 -8.95 10.50
C LEU A 40 16.07 -9.77 10.69
N ALA A 41 16.49 -10.01 11.94
CA ALA A 41 17.65 -10.85 12.23
C ALA A 41 17.44 -12.31 11.80
N ILE A 42 16.20 -12.81 11.88
CA ILE A 42 15.82 -14.13 11.37
C ILE A 42 15.83 -14.14 9.84
N TRP A 43 15.12 -13.18 9.22
CA TRP A 43 14.97 -13.10 7.78
C TRP A 43 16.31 -12.91 7.05
N ARG A 44 17.23 -12.11 7.61
CA ARG A 44 18.60 -11.94 7.06
C ARG A 44 19.40 -13.24 6.97
N LYS A 45 19.15 -14.20 7.88
CA LYS A 45 19.81 -15.51 7.85
C LYS A 45 19.18 -16.44 6.82
N HIS A 46 17.90 -16.25 6.51
CA HIS A 46 17.13 -17.06 5.59
C HIS A 46 16.06 -16.23 4.89
N LEU A 47 16.42 -15.66 3.73
CA LEU A 47 15.59 -14.69 3.00
C LEU A 47 14.29 -15.28 2.44
N GLN A 48 14.15 -16.61 2.42
CA GLN A 48 12.92 -17.33 2.07
C GLN A 48 12.04 -17.63 3.30
N ASN A 49 12.29 -16.99 4.44
CA ASN A 49 11.45 -17.13 5.63
C ASN A 49 10.23 -16.19 5.51
N ASP A 50 9.16 -16.70 4.90
CA ASP A 50 7.92 -15.95 4.66
C ASP A 50 7.21 -15.55 5.96
N GLU A 51 7.33 -16.34 7.03
CA GLU A 51 6.76 -16.02 8.33
C GLU A 51 7.38 -14.75 8.91
N SER A 52 8.72 -14.66 8.90
CA SER A 52 9.43 -13.47 9.36
C SER A 52 9.15 -12.27 8.46
N LEU A 53 9.07 -12.48 7.15
CA LEU A 53 8.70 -11.42 6.20
C LEU A 53 7.28 -10.89 6.44
N ALA A 54 6.32 -11.76 6.74
CA ALA A 54 4.94 -11.38 7.06
C ALA A 54 4.85 -10.59 8.37
N VAL A 55 5.64 -10.95 9.38
CA VAL A 55 5.71 -10.19 10.65
C VAL A 55 6.33 -8.82 10.42
N LEU A 56 7.46 -8.73 9.69
CA LEU A 56 8.07 -7.44 9.32
C LEU A 56 7.05 -6.50 8.67
N ARG A 57 6.32 -6.99 7.65
CA ARG A 57 5.28 -6.24 6.95
C ARG A 57 4.15 -5.81 7.89
N ARG A 58 3.72 -6.68 8.82
CA ARG A 58 2.68 -6.36 9.81
C ARG A 58 3.13 -5.23 10.75
N SER A 59 4.36 -5.27 11.24
CA SER A 59 4.85 -4.22 12.13
C SER A 59 4.94 -2.85 11.44
N PHE A 60 5.40 -2.79 10.19
CA PHE A 60 5.34 -1.56 9.40
C PHE A 60 3.89 -1.10 9.15
N HIS A 61 2.95 -2.02 8.93
CA HIS A 61 1.53 -1.68 8.81
C HIS A 61 0.95 -1.10 10.12
N THR A 62 1.31 -1.66 11.28
CA THR A 62 0.88 -1.12 12.58
C THR A 62 1.46 0.26 12.81
N LEU A 63 2.75 0.48 12.52
CA LEU A 63 3.40 1.79 12.63
C LEU A 63 2.74 2.84 11.72
N LYS A 64 2.36 2.45 10.50
CA LYS A 64 1.57 3.30 9.58
C LYS A 64 0.22 3.68 10.19
N GLY A 65 -0.52 2.69 10.68
CA GLY A 65 -1.88 2.88 11.22
C GLY A 65 -1.89 3.74 12.48
N SER A 66 -1.06 3.36 13.46
CA SER A 66 -0.92 4.06 14.74
C SER A 66 -0.38 5.48 14.54
N GLY A 67 0.65 5.67 13.71
CA GLY A 67 1.21 6.98 13.42
C GLY A 67 0.19 7.94 12.80
N ARG A 68 -0.62 7.46 11.84
CA ARG A 68 -1.70 8.29 11.25
C ARG A 68 -2.83 8.58 12.23
N MET A 69 -3.12 7.67 13.17
CA MET A 69 -4.17 7.84 14.16
C MET A 69 -3.85 8.98 15.14
N VAL A 70 -2.60 9.08 15.59
CA VAL A 70 -2.18 10.12 16.53
C VAL A 70 -1.68 11.41 15.87
N GLY A 71 -1.49 11.40 14.54
CA GLY A 71 -1.03 12.55 13.76
C GLY A 71 0.47 12.59 13.46
N ALA A 72 1.22 11.54 13.82
CA ALA A 72 2.64 11.36 13.49
C ALA A 72 2.82 10.93 12.01
N THR A 73 2.37 11.79 11.09
CA THR A 73 2.29 11.51 9.66
C THR A 73 3.64 11.15 9.05
N VAL A 74 4.73 11.77 9.53
CA VAL A 74 6.09 11.46 9.06
C VAL A 74 6.47 10.00 9.31
N ILE A 75 6.20 9.49 10.52
CA ILE A 75 6.43 8.07 10.85
C ILE A 75 5.49 7.19 10.03
N GLY A 76 4.22 7.58 9.92
CA GLY A 76 3.21 6.79 9.23
C GLY A 76 3.48 6.63 7.73
N ASP A 77 3.86 7.72 7.05
CA ASP A 77 4.17 7.71 5.63
C ASP A 77 5.50 7.02 5.34
N PHE A 78 6.50 7.16 6.23
CA PHE A 78 7.74 6.40 6.12
C PHE A 78 7.49 4.90 6.27
N ALA A 79 6.71 4.48 7.27
CA ALA A 79 6.36 3.07 7.48
C ALA A 79 5.61 2.47 6.29
N TRP A 80 4.77 3.26 5.61
CA TRP A 80 4.07 2.82 4.40
C TRP A 80 5.01 2.46 3.24
N GLU A 81 6.09 3.21 3.02
CA GLU A 81 7.06 2.92 1.94
C GLU A 81 7.73 1.55 2.13
N PHE A 82 8.07 1.22 3.39
CA PHE A 82 8.66 -0.07 3.74
C PHE A 82 7.62 -1.20 3.77
N GLU A 83 6.39 -0.95 4.22
CA GLU A 83 5.28 -1.90 4.05
C GLU A 83 5.09 -2.24 2.56
N ASN A 84 5.10 -1.23 1.68
CA ASN A 84 4.95 -1.43 0.25
C ASN A 84 6.12 -2.23 -0.36
N LEU A 85 7.36 -1.94 0.03
CA LEU A 85 8.53 -2.72 -0.39
C LEU A 85 8.39 -4.20 -0.01
N LEU A 86 8.01 -4.49 1.23
CA LEU A 86 7.83 -5.86 1.71
C LEU A 86 6.63 -6.56 1.06
N ASN A 87 5.56 -5.82 0.73
CA ASN A 87 4.42 -6.35 -0.02
C ASN A 87 4.84 -6.86 -1.39
N GLN A 88 5.76 -6.19 -2.10
CA GLN A 88 6.23 -6.65 -3.42
C GLN A 88 6.99 -7.98 -3.32
N ILE A 89 7.66 -8.23 -2.21
CA ILE A 89 8.34 -9.50 -1.96
C ILE A 89 7.32 -10.59 -1.66
N LEU A 90 6.33 -10.31 -0.80
CA LEU A 90 5.25 -11.24 -0.47
C LEU A 90 4.37 -11.59 -1.67
N SER A 91 4.18 -10.66 -2.61
CA SER A 91 3.45 -10.93 -3.87
C SER A 91 4.30 -11.65 -4.91
N GLY A 92 5.60 -11.88 -4.64
CA GLY A 92 6.55 -12.46 -5.60
C GLY A 92 6.92 -11.52 -6.75
N SER A 93 6.59 -10.23 -6.65
CA SER A 93 6.90 -9.20 -7.64
C SER A 93 8.32 -8.63 -7.51
N LEU A 94 8.98 -8.88 -6.37
CA LEU A 94 10.36 -8.52 -6.09
C LEU A 94 11.07 -9.69 -5.42
N ALA A 95 12.24 -10.09 -5.90
CA ALA A 95 13.00 -11.15 -5.25
C ALA A 95 13.59 -10.66 -3.91
N PRO A 96 13.51 -11.44 -2.82
CA PRO A 96 14.13 -11.06 -1.56
C PRO A 96 15.66 -11.06 -1.71
N SER A 97 16.32 -10.00 -1.22
CA SER A 97 17.77 -9.83 -1.37
C SER A 97 18.42 -9.28 -0.08
N PRO A 98 19.74 -9.51 0.09
CA PRO A 98 20.49 -8.89 1.19
C PRO A 98 20.42 -7.36 1.19
N ASP A 99 20.37 -6.74 0.00
CA ASP A 99 20.31 -5.28 -0.15
C ASP A 99 18.97 -4.73 0.37
N ILE A 100 17.87 -5.43 0.09
CA ILE A 100 16.56 -5.09 0.68
C ILE A 100 16.62 -5.21 2.20
N ALA A 101 17.19 -6.29 2.73
CA ALA A 101 17.32 -6.47 4.16
C ALA A 101 18.20 -5.40 4.84
N ALA A 102 19.22 -4.90 4.14
CA ALA A 102 20.05 -3.78 4.60
C ALA A 102 19.28 -2.45 4.61
N VAL A 103 18.43 -2.21 3.60
CA VAL A 103 17.59 -1.01 3.55
C VAL A 103 16.51 -1.04 4.63
N VAL A 104 15.91 -2.21 4.92
CA VAL A 104 14.98 -2.39 6.05
C VAL A 104 15.69 -2.18 7.40
N GLU A 105 16.92 -2.67 7.55
CA GLU A 105 17.73 -2.41 8.76
C GLU A 105 17.97 -0.90 8.97
N ALA A 106 18.37 -0.20 7.91
CA ALA A 106 18.59 1.24 7.97
C ALA A 106 17.30 2.02 8.30
N ALA A 107 16.13 1.52 7.88
CA ALA A 107 14.84 2.09 8.23
C ALA A 107 14.53 2.00 9.73
N VAL A 108 14.83 0.86 10.35
CA VAL A 108 14.67 0.66 11.79
C VAL A 108 15.57 1.60 12.58
N GLU A 109 16.83 1.73 12.14
CA GLU A 109 17.78 2.65 12.77
C GLU A 109 17.36 4.12 12.63
N ALA A 110 16.72 4.49 11.52
CA ALA A 110 16.19 5.82 11.30
C ALA A 110 14.91 6.10 12.13
N LEU A 111 14.08 5.08 12.36
CA LEU A 111 12.85 5.20 13.17
C LEU A 111 13.12 5.22 14.67
N ALA A 112 14.17 4.54 15.14
CA ALA A 112 14.52 4.45 16.56
C ALA A 112 14.52 5.80 17.30
N PRO A 113 15.17 6.88 16.79
CA PRO A 113 15.10 8.19 17.43
C PRO A 113 13.70 8.83 17.39
N LEU A 114 12.89 8.54 16.38
CA LEU A 114 11.57 9.15 16.18
C LEU A 114 10.49 8.53 17.07
N VAL A 115 10.72 7.31 17.57
CA VAL A 115 9.83 6.64 18.54
C VAL A 115 10.35 6.71 19.97
N GLY A 116 11.44 7.47 20.20
CA GLY A 116 12.06 7.63 21.51
C GLY A 116 12.75 6.38 22.05
N ASP A 117 13.13 5.45 21.17
CA ASP A 117 13.92 4.27 21.54
C ASP A 117 15.39 4.63 21.79
N VAL A 118 15.88 5.64 21.06
CA VAL A 118 17.18 6.29 21.29
C VAL A 118 17.02 7.81 21.24
N PRO A 119 17.97 8.59 21.76
CA PRO A 119 17.90 10.05 21.69
C PRO A 119 17.87 10.56 20.22
N PRO A 120 17.04 11.57 19.90
CA PRO A 120 16.99 12.14 18.57
C PRO A 120 18.30 12.86 18.22
N ARG A 121 18.71 12.76 16.96
CA ARG A 121 19.84 13.50 16.38
C ARG A 121 19.31 14.70 15.59
N GLU A 122 20.14 15.72 15.41
CA GLU A 122 19.77 16.94 14.67
C GLU A 122 19.22 16.65 13.26
N ASN A 123 19.69 15.59 12.61
CA ASN A 123 19.30 15.20 11.24
C ASN A 123 18.32 14.01 11.19
N ALA A 124 17.60 13.70 12.28
CA ALA A 124 16.77 12.50 12.37
C ALA A 124 15.66 12.40 11.30
N LEU A 125 15.12 13.52 10.81
CA LEU A 125 14.15 13.53 9.70
C LEU A 125 14.82 13.51 8.33
N GLU A 126 16.00 14.10 8.21
CA GLU A 126 16.72 14.22 6.93
C GLU A 126 17.17 12.86 6.38
N VAL A 127 17.43 11.89 7.27
CA VAL A 127 17.82 10.53 6.88
C VAL A 127 16.66 9.71 6.28
N LEU A 128 15.41 10.11 6.50
CA LEU A 128 14.25 9.37 6.01
C LEU A 128 14.12 9.45 4.49
N ALA A 129 14.27 10.64 3.90
CA ALA A 129 14.05 10.84 2.46
C ALA A 129 15.03 10.03 1.58
N PRO A 130 16.34 9.97 1.86
CA PRO A 130 17.26 9.09 1.15
C PRO A 130 16.88 7.60 1.25
N LEU A 131 16.40 7.14 2.41
CA LEU A 131 16.00 5.75 2.61
C LEU A 131 14.72 5.39 1.83
N VAL A 132 13.75 6.31 1.80
CA VAL A 132 12.58 6.18 0.92
C VAL A 132 13.02 6.13 -0.56
N GLY A 133 13.98 6.96 -0.95
CA GLY A 133 14.59 6.92 -2.28
C GLY A 133 15.22 5.56 -2.61
N GLN A 134 15.97 4.97 -1.68
CA GLN A 134 16.57 3.64 -1.83
C GLN A 134 15.52 2.54 -1.93
N ALA A 135 14.52 2.54 -1.04
CA ALA A 135 13.42 1.58 -1.09
C ALA A 135 12.68 1.64 -2.43
N ARG A 136 12.38 2.84 -2.94
CA ARG A 136 11.75 3.03 -4.26
C ARG A 136 12.66 2.65 -5.43
N ALA A 137 13.97 2.89 -5.34
CA ALA A 137 14.91 2.46 -6.36
C ALA A 137 14.96 0.93 -6.46
N LEU A 138 14.96 0.22 -5.33
CA LEU A 138 14.89 -1.24 -5.31
C LEU A 138 13.62 -1.79 -5.98
N LEU A 139 12.50 -1.05 -5.95
CA LEU A 139 11.29 -1.38 -6.70
C LEU A 139 11.42 -1.19 -8.21
N GLN A 140 12.40 -0.41 -8.68
CA GLN A 140 12.61 -0.10 -10.10
C GLN A 140 13.73 -0.92 -10.75
N VAL A 141 14.66 -1.48 -9.97
CA VAL A 141 15.87 -2.16 -10.48
C VAL A 141 15.56 -3.50 -11.19
N GLU A 142 14.40 -4.13 -10.97
CA GLU A 142 13.96 -5.30 -11.76
C GLU A 142 13.14 -4.94 -13.02
N ALA A 143 12.93 -3.64 -13.30
CA ALA A 143 12.27 -3.20 -14.53
C ALA A 143 13.29 -2.85 -15.64
N GLU A 144 14.05 -3.84 -16.11
CA GLU A 144 14.61 -3.77 -17.48
C GLU A 144 13.48 -4.01 -18.50
N PRO A 145 13.48 -3.32 -19.65
CA PRO A 145 12.34 -3.30 -20.56
C PRO A 145 12.34 -4.56 -21.45
N GLU A 146 11.88 -5.69 -20.92
CA GLU A 146 11.53 -6.83 -21.76
C GLU A 146 10.07 -6.71 -22.22
N ALA A 147 9.92 -6.23 -23.45
CA ALA A 147 8.68 -6.31 -24.18
C ALA A 147 8.36 -7.79 -24.51
N ALA A 148 7.68 -8.51 -23.60
CA ALA A 148 6.85 -9.67 -23.94
C ALA A 148 6.06 -10.17 -22.72
N VAL A 149 4.73 -9.98 -22.76
CA VAL A 149 3.69 -10.62 -21.94
C VAL A 149 3.81 -10.38 -20.43
N ALA A 150 3.21 -9.29 -19.95
CA ALA A 150 2.97 -9.08 -18.53
C ALA A 150 2.22 -10.29 -17.94
N PRO A 151 2.75 -10.96 -16.89
CA PRO A 151 1.90 -11.77 -16.05
C PRO A 151 0.86 -10.82 -15.46
N LEU A 152 -0.40 -11.19 -15.65
CA LEU A 152 -1.54 -10.49 -15.05
C LEU A 152 -1.26 -10.29 -13.56
N PRO A 153 -1.44 -9.08 -13.01
CA PRO A 153 -1.19 -8.86 -11.60
C PRO A 153 -2.07 -9.84 -10.79
N HIS A 154 -1.44 -10.74 -10.05
CA HIS A 154 -2.15 -11.64 -9.14
C HIS A 154 -2.61 -10.80 -7.95
N TRP A 155 -3.91 -10.51 -7.92
CA TRP A 155 -4.50 -9.82 -6.79
C TRP A 155 -4.83 -10.88 -5.76
N LEU A 156 -4.06 -10.91 -4.67
CA LEU A 156 -4.38 -11.80 -3.55
C LEU A 156 -5.72 -11.33 -2.94
N ILE A 157 -6.79 -12.05 -3.25
CA ILE A 157 -7.84 -12.26 -2.25
C ILE A 157 -7.14 -12.96 -1.09
N ALA A 158 -7.31 -12.46 0.13
CA ALA A 158 -6.59 -13.02 1.26
C ALA A 158 -6.96 -14.52 1.41
N PRO A 159 -5.97 -15.41 1.66
CA PRO A 159 -6.17 -16.86 1.60
C PRO A 159 -7.16 -17.40 2.65
N ASP A 160 -7.54 -16.58 3.62
CA ASP A 160 -8.47 -16.82 4.71
C ASP A 160 -9.90 -16.30 4.45
N ILE A 161 -10.17 -15.71 3.28
CA ILE A 161 -11.52 -15.26 2.91
C ILE A 161 -12.40 -16.44 2.51
N ASP A 162 -13.62 -16.44 3.05
CA ASP A 162 -14.64 -17.41 2.69
C ASP A 162 -14.97 -17.30 1.17
N PRO A 163 -14.88 -18.41 0.42
CA PRO A 163 -15.13 -18.45 -1.02
C PRO A 163 -16.46 -17.83 -1.47
N GLU A 164 -17.50 -17.86 -0.63
CA GLU A 164 -18.80 -17.25 -0.94
C GLU A 164 -18.69 -15.72 -1.01
N PHE A 165 -17.94 -15.09 -0.09
CA PHE A 165 -17.70 -13.65 -0.13
C PHE A 165 -16.78 -13.25 -1.28
N ALA A 166 -15.83 -14.12 -1.65
CA ALA A 166 -14.99 -13.91 -2.83
C ALA A 166 -15.81 -13.97 -4.14
N GLU A 167 -16.76 -14.90 -4.26
CA GLU A 167 -17.67 -15.01 -5.40
C GLU A 167 -18.55 -13.76 -5.54
N VAL A 168 -19.20 -13.33 -4.46
CA VAL A 168 -20.04 -12.11 -4.44
C VAL A 168 -19.21 -10.88 -4.82
N PHE A 169 -18.01 -10.76 -4.25
CA PHE A 169 -17.10 -9.67 -4.57
C PHE A 169 -16.72 -9.64 -6.06
N LEU A 170 -16.41 -10.79 -6.67
CA LEU A 170 -16.05 -10.87 -8.09
C LEU A 170 -17.23 -10.50 -9.00
N GLU A 171 -18.45 -10.91 -8.66
CA GLU A 171 -19.66 -10.50 -9.39
C GLU A 171 -19.88 -8.97 -9.32
N GLU A 172 -19.74 -8.37 -8.14
CA GLU A 172 -19.81 -6.92 -7.97
C GLU A 172 -18.71 -6.21 -8.78
N ALA A 173 -17.48 -6.73 -8.71
CA ALA A 173 -16.34 -6.17 -9.43
C ALA A 173 -16.51 -6.24 -10.95
N GLN A 174 -17.13 -7.29 -11.48
CA GLN A 174 -17.49 -7.41 -12.89
C GLN A 174 -18.49 -6.33 -13.31
N GLY A 175 -19.52 -6.09 -12.49
CA GLY A 175 -20.51 -5.03 -12.72
C GLY A 175 -19.87 -3.64 -12.75
N GLU A 176 -18.95 -3.37 -11.83
CA GLU A 176 -18.24 -2.09 -11.80
C GLU A 176 -17.27 -1.94 -12.98
N LEU A 177 -16.58 -3.01 -13.38
CA LEU A 177 -15.71 -2.99 -14.55
C LEU A 177 -16.48 -2.73 -15.85
N ALA A 178 -17.66 -3.34 -16.01
CA ALA A 178 -18.53 -3.06 -17.15
C ALA A 178 -18.97 -1.58 -17.17
N THR A 179 -19.25 -1.01 -15.99
CA THR A 179 -19.55 0.41 -15.84
C THR A 179 -18.36 1.27 -16.25
N ILE A 180 -17.14 0.95 -15.80
CA ILE A 180 -15.94 1.70 -16.15
C ILE A 180 -15.73 1.72 -17.67
N ARG A 181 -15.80 0.57 -18.33
CA ARG A 181 -15.62 0.46 -19.80
C ARG A 181 -16.64 1.28 -20.58
N LYS A 182 -17.90 1.23 -20.17
CA LYS A 182 -18.95 2.02 -20.81
C LYS A 182 -18.65 3.52 -20.71
N TYR A 183 -18.35 4.00 -19.51
CA TYR A 183 -18.23 5.44 -19.28
C TYR A 183 -16.88 6.01 -19.67
N VAL A 184 -15.81 5.20 -19.76
CA VAL A 184 -14.55 5.67 -20.32
C VAL A 184 -14.66 5.90 -21.83
N SER A 185 -15.37 5.03 -22.56
CA SER A 185 -15.68 5.24 -23.98
C SER A 185 -16.51 6.51 -24.20
N ILE A 186 -17.55 6.73 -23.39
CA ILE A 186 -18.35 7.97 -23.43
C ILE A 186 -17.48 9.21 -23.15
N TRP A 187 -16.56 9.12 -22.18
CA TRP A 187 -15.69 10.24 -21.84
C TRP A 187 -14.64 10.52 -22.91
N GLN A 188 -14.09 9.49 -23.56
CA GLN A 188 -13.17 9.64 -24.69
C GLN A 188 -13.82 10.35 -25.89
N GLU A 189 -15.11 10.11 -26.14
CA GLU A 189 -15.88 10.80 -27.18
C GLU A 189 -16.17 12.28 -26.84
N ASN A 190 -16.34 12.59 -25.55
CA ASN A 190 -16.57 13.95 -25.07
C ASN A 190 -15.92 14.18 -23.70
N LEU A 191 -14.74 14.80 -23.71
CA LEU A 191 -13.97 15.06 -22.49
C LEU A 191 -14.62 16.05 -21.52
N GLU A 192 -15.59 16.85 -21.99
CA GLU A 192 -16.36 17.78 -21.16
C GLU A 192 -17.49 17.07 -20.39
N ASN A 193 -17.73 15.78 -20.64
CA ASN A 193 -18.78 15.01 -20.00
C ASN A 193 -18.45 14.71 -18.52
N ARG A 194 -18.76 15.66 -17.64
CA ARG A 194 -18.56 15.55 -16.19
C ARG A 194 -19.38 14.44 -15.53
N GLU A 195 -20.50 14.04 -16.13
CA GLU A 195 -21.31 12.92 -15.64
C GLU A 195 -20.54 11.60 -15.80
N ALA A 196 -19.90 11.38 -16.95
CA ALA A 196 -19.06 10.21 -17.18
C ALA A 196 -17.93 10.11 -16.14
N ILE A 197 -17.23 11.22 -15.86
CA ILE A 197 -16.17 11.27 -14.84
C ILE A 197 -16.72 10.97 -13.44
N THR A 198 -17.92 11.47 -13.12
CA THR A 198 -18.58 11.21 -11.83
C THR A 198 -18.94 9.74 -11.65
N ILE A 199 -19.43 9.09 -12.71
CA ILE A 199 -19.79 7.67 -12.70
C ILE A 199 -18.54 6.79 -12.64
N LEU A 200 -17.50 7.11 -13.41
CA LEU A 200 -16.20 6.45 -13.33
C LEU A 200 -15.63 6.52 -11.91
N ARG A 201 -15.65 7.69 -11.27
CA ARG A 201 -15.16 7.87 -9.89
C ARG A 201 -15.95 6.99 -8.92
N ARG A 202 -17.27 6.92 -9.08
CA ARG A 202 -18.12 6.06 -8.23
C ARG A 202 -17.78 4.59 -8.41
N ALA A 203 -17.58 4.13 -9.64
CA ALA A 203 -17.24 2.73 -9.90
C ALA A 203 -15.91 2.33 -9.25
N PHE A 204 -14.88 3.18 -9.35
CA PHE A 204 -13.62 2.97 -8.61
C PHE A 204 -13.81 3.04 -7.09
N HIS A 205 -14.68 3.91 -6.58
CA HIS A 205 -14.99 3.95 -5.15
C HIS A 205 -15.64 2.65 -4.67
N THR A 206 -16.58 2.08 -5.44
CA THR A 206 -17.21 0.80 -5.11
C THR A 206 -16.19 -0.33 -5.13
N LEU A 207 -15.35 -0.41 -6.17
CA LEU A 207 -14.26 -1.40 -6.25
C LEU A 207 -13.28 -1.32 -5.07
N LYS A 208 -12.97 -0.10 -4.61
CA LYS A 208 -12.17 0.11 -3.40
C LYS A 208 -12.87 -0.42 -2.16
N GLY A 209 -14.16 -0.13 -2.01
CA GLY A 209 -14.99 -0.56 -0.89
C GLY A 209 -15.10 -2.08 -0.81
N SER A 210 -15.48 -2.72 -1.92
CA SER A 210 -15.66 -4.17 -1.99
C SER A 210 -14.33 -4.93 -1.87
N GLY A 211 -13.24 -4.40 -2.44
CA GLY A 211 -11.91 -5.00 -2.30
C GLY A 211 -11.39 -5.05 -0.85
N ARG A 212 -11.71 -4.04 -0.02
CA ARG A 212 -11.33 -4.06 1.42
C ARG A 212 -12.06 -5.13 2.21
N VAL A 213 -13.30 -5.44 1.87
CA VAL A 213 -14.13 -6.43 2.57
C VAL A 213 -13.54 -7.83 2.42
N VAL A 214 -12.96 -8.14 1.25
CA VAL A 214 -12.34 -9.44 0.94
C VAL A 214 -10.81 -9.42 1.04
N GLY A 215 -10.23 -8.44 1.75
CA GLY A 215 -8.78 -8.35 1.95
C GLY A 215 -7.95 -8.12 0.67
N ALA A 216 -8.59 -7.81 -0.47
CA ALA A 216 -7.94 -7.50 -1.75
C ALA A 216 -7.34 -6.09 -1.74
N SER A 217 -6.36 -5.88 -0.86
CA SER A 217 -5.79 -4.57 -0.56
C SER A 217 -5.12 -3.93 -1.78
N ILE A 218 -4.49 -4.73 -2.63
CA ILE A 218 -3.85 -4.27 -3.89
C ILE A 218 -4.90 -3.67 -4.83
N LEU A 219 -6.04 -4.34 -5.01
CA LEU A 219 -7.15 -3.81 -5.79
C LEU A 219 -7.73 -2.55 -5.14
N GLY A 220 -7.90 -2.56 -3.82
CA GLY A 220 -8.40 -1.40 -3.09
C GLY A 220 -7.54 -0.15 -3.32
N ASP A 221 -6.23 -0.30 -3.21
CA ASP A 221 -5.26 0.78 -3.43
C ASP A 221 -5.20 1.21 -4.90
N PHE A 222 -5.25 0.25 -5.83
CA PHE A 222 -5.36 0.53 -7.26
C PHE A 222 -6.59 1.40 -7.54
N ALA A 223 -7.77 0.96 -7.09
CA ALA A 223 -9.02 1.66 -7.32
C ALA A 223 -9.03 3.06 -6.68
N TRP A 224 -8.46 3.20 -5.48
CA TRP A 224 -8.32 4.50 -4.83
C TRP A 224 -7.48 5.51 -5.65
N ARG A 225 -6.38 5.06 -6.29
CA ARG A 225 -5.55 5.95 -7.13
C ARG A 225 -6.35 6.55 -8.29
N PHE A 226 -7.16 5.74 -8.95
CA PHE A 226 -8.03 6.20 -10.04
C PHE A 226 -9.20 7.05 -9.55
N GLU A 227 -9.81 6.70 -8.40
CA GLU A 227 -10.81 7.53 -7.73
C GLU A 227 -10.24 8.94 -7.42
N SER A 228 -9.02 9.00 -6.88
CA SER A 228 -8.33 10.26 -6.56
C SER A 228 -8.02 11.08 -7.82
N LEU A 229 -7.51 10.44 -8.87
CA LEU A 229 -7.24 11.08 -10.16
C LEU A 229 -8.52 11.73 -10.74
N LEU A 230 -9.62 10.98 -10.78
CA LEU A 230 -10.91 11.47 -11.27
C LEU A 230 -11.49 12.58 -10.39
N SER A 231 -11.22 12.54 -9.07
CA SER A 231 -11.59 13.62 -8.16
C SER A 231 -10.84 14.91 -8.45
N GLN A 232 -9.54 14.83 -8.75
CA GLN A 232 -8.74 15.98 -9.16
C GLN A 232 -9.23 16.60 -10.46
N VAL A 233 -9.63 15.77 -11.44
CA VAL A 233 -10.24 16.25 -12.68
C VAL A 233 -11.58 16.93 -12.41
N LEU A 234 -12.46 16.34 -11.58
CA LEU A 234 -13.75 16.93 -11.23
C LEU A 234 -13.61 18.26 -10.47
N ASN A 235 -12.62 18.36 -9.59
CA ASN A 235 -12.34 19.57 -8.82
C ASN A 235 -11.60 20.64 -9.63
N GLY A 236 -11.24 20.37 -10.88
CA GLY A 236 -10.52 21.30 -11.76
C GLY A 236 -9.05 21.48 -11.41
N VAL A 237 -8.48 20.62 -10.55
CA VAL A 237 -7.05 20.58 -10.24
C VAL A 237 -6.26 20.06 -11.45
N LEU A 238 -6.81 19.04 -12.13
CA LEU A 238 -6.30 18.53 -13.39
C LEU A 238 -7.29 18.83 -14.52
N ALA A 239 -6.76 19.14 -15.70
CA ALA A 239 -7.59 19.25 -16.90
C ALA A 239 -8.05 17.86 -17.34
N ALA A 240 -9.27 17.76 -17.88
CA ALA A 240 -9.73 16.55 -18.55
C ALA A 240 -9.02 16.43 -19.91
N THR A 241 -8.13 15.44 -20.06
CA THR A 241 -7.37 15.23 -21.29
C THR A 241 -7.56 13.82 -21.87
N PRO A 242 -7.31 13.63 -23.18
CA PRO A 242 -7.34 12.31 -23.80
C PRO A 242 -6.40 11.32 -23.13
N GLU A 243 -5.25 11.77 -22.61
CA GLU A 243 -4.26 10.92 -21.95
C GLU A 243 -4.80 10.36 -20.63
N ILE A 244 -5.51 11.18 -19.85
CA ILE A 244 -6.14 10.72 -18.61
C ILE A 244 -7.27 9.74 -18.93
N ALA A 245 -8.10 10.04 -19.94
CA ALA A 245 -9.15 9.11 -20.37
C ALA A 245 -8.57 7.78 -20.90
N GLY A 246 -7.47 7.83 -21.65
CA GLY A 246 -6.72 6.65 -22.09
C GLY A 246 -6.09 5.87 -20.92
N LEU A 247 -5.65 6.56 -19.88
CA LEU A 247 -5.15 5.91 -18.66
C LEU A 247 -6.26 5.17 -17.90
N ILE A 248 -7.49 5.71 -17.86
CA ILE A 248 -8.65 4.99 -17.28
C ILE A 248 -8.98 3.74 -18.11
N ASP A 249 -8.89 3.82 -19.43
CA ASP A 249 -9.16 2.68 -20.31
C ASP A 249 -8.09 1.58 -20.16
N ALA A 250 -6.82 1.97 -20.10
CA ALA A 250 -5.73 1.05 -19.79
C ALA A 250 -5.91 0.38 -18.41
N ALA A 251 -6.42 1.13 -17.42
CA ALA A 251 -6.77 0.57 -16.12
C ALA A 251 -7.87 -0.48 -16.24
N ALA A 252 -8.96 -0.18 -16.96
CA ALA A 252 -10.04 -1.14 -17.20
C ALA A 252 -9.56 -2.41 -17.94
N ALA A 253 -8.65 -2.27 -18.91
CA ALA A 253 -8.04 -3.41 -19.59
C ALA A 253 -7.18 -4.28 -18.64
N ALA A 254 -6.46 -3.66 -17.71
CA ALA A 254 -5.68 -4.38 -16.70
C ALA A 254 -6.55 -5.10 -15.64
N LEU A 255 -7.74 -4.56 -15.34
CA LEU A 255 -8.72 -5.12 -14.40
C LEU A 255 -9.38 -6.41 -14.92
N GLU A 256 -9.72 -6.43 -16.21
CA GLU A 256 -10.46 -7.52 -16.86
C GLU A 256 -9.92 -8.92 -16.56
N PRO A 257 -8.64 -9.22 -16.83
CA PRO A 257 -8.10 -10.55 -16.62
C PRO A 257 -8.08 -10.99 -15.15
N VAL A 258 -8.23 -10.05 -14.22
CA VAL A 258 -8.25 -10.36 -12.78
C VAL A 258 -9.67 -10.59 -12.30
N ILE A 259 -10.59 -9.71 -12.70
CA ILE A 259 -12.00 -9.75 -12.30
C ILE A 259 -12.78 -10.84 -13.05
N SER A 260 -12.33 -11.21 -14.26
CA SER A 260 -12.94 -12.26 -15.07
C SER A 260 -12.48 -13.68 -14.69
N GLN A 261 -11.60 -13.82 -13.68
CA GLN A 261 -11.24 -15.14 -13.20
C GLN A 261 -12.43 -15.75 -12.46
N THR A 262 -12.96 -16.85 -12.98
CA THR A 262 -13.88 -17.68 -12.20
C THR A 262 -13.09 -18.23 -11.02
N PRO A 263 -13.57 -18.12 -9.76
CA PRO A 263 -12.88 -18.76 -8.65
C PRO A 263 -12.79 -20.25 -8.98
N ARG A 264 -11.57 -20.73 -9.22
CA ARG A 264 -11.33 -22.16 -9.38
C ARG A 264 -11.76 -22.75 -8.05
N ARG A 265 -12.89 -23.47 -8.05
CA ARG A 265 -13.26 -24.35 -6.93
C ARG A 265 -12.06 -25.24 -6.67
N LEU A 266 -11.28 -24.91 -5.64
CA LEU A 266 -10.31 -25.82 -5.06
C LEU A 266 -11.15 -26.95 -4.47
N ARG A 267 -11.49 -27.96 -5.29
CA ARG A 267 -11.97 -29.22 -4.75
C ARG A 267 -10.87 -29.73 -3.84
N PRO A 268 -11.15 -30.00 -2.56
CA PRO A 268 -10.15 -30.57 -1.69
C PRO A 268 -9.66 -31.91 -2.26
N PRO A 269 -8.36 -32.24 -2.13
CA PRO A 269 -7.77 -33.42 -2.75
C PRO A 269 -8.27 -34.77 -2.19
N TRP A 270 -9.17 -34.78 -1.21
CA TRP A 270 -9.69 -36.00 -0.56
C TRP A 270 -10.98 -36.58 -1.15
N PHE A 271 -11.33 -36.23 -2.40
CA PHE A 271 -12.38 -36.93 -3.16
C PHE A 271 -11.80 -37.57 -4.43
N ARG A 272 -11.06 -38.67 -4.26
CA ARG A 272 -10.94 -39.78 -5.22
C ARG A 272 -10.62 -41.08 -4.48
#